data_AF-A0A699TCL4-F1
#
_entry.id   AF-A0A699TCL4-F1
#
_cell.length_a   1.000
_cell.length_b   1.000
_cell.length_c   1.000
_cell.angle_alpha   90.00
_cell.angle_beta   90.00
_cell.angle_gamma   90.00
#
_symmetry.space_group_name_H-M   'P 1'
#
loop_
_entity.id
_entity.type
_entity.pdbx_description
1 polymer ?
#
loop_
_entity_poly.entity_id
_entity_poly.type
_entity_poly.pdbx_seq_one_letter_code
_entity_poly.pdbx_strand_id
1 'polypeptide(L)'
;DLKGNDLLTGSRGTDLYSITLQGTNSPNPICLMAKATSSQGWLWHRRLSHLNFDTINLLSKNDIMVGLPKLKFIKDHLCSSCELGKAKRKSFHYKLTPNSKRRLHLLHMDYVVPCV
;
A
#
# COMPACT_ATOMS: atom_id res chain seq x y z
N ASP A 1 12.15 33.46 11.07
CA ASP A 1 11.71 34.11 9.82
C ASP A 1 11.71 33.13 8.66
N LEU A 2 10.52 32.79 8.16
CA LEU A 2 10.33 32.06 6.91
C LEU A 2 9.88 33.07 5.85
N LYS A 3 10.83 33.71 5.15
CA LYS A 3 10.54 34.46 3.93
C LYS A 3 10.32 33.47 2.78
N GLY A 4 9.09 32.96 2.67
CA GLY A 4 8.64 32.25 1.47
C GLY A 4 8.03 33.26 0.49
N ASN A 5 8.35 33.14 -0.79
CA ASN A 5 7.64 33.88 -1.84
C ASN A 5 6.29 33.19 -2.09
N ASP A 6 5.19 33.95 -2.02
CA ASP A 6 3.86 33.43 -2.26
C ASP A 6 3.65 33.10 -3.75
N LEU A 7 3.51 31.81 -4.07
CA LEU A 7 3.32 31.33 -5.45
C LEU A 7 1.88 31.53 -5.94
N LEU A 8 0.91 31.42 -5.04
CA LEU A 8 -0.51 31.58 -5.32
C LEU A 8 -1.06 32.71 -4.46
N THR A 9 -1.62 33.73 -5.08
CA THR A 9 -2.31 34.81 -4.37
C THR A 9 -3.80 34.70 -4.66
N GLY A 10 -4.62 34.59 -3.61
CA GLY A 10 -6.07 34.50 -3.73
C GLY A 10 -6.76 35.75 -3.23
N SER A 11 -7.83 36.18 -3.89
CA SER A 11 -8.76 37.18 -3.37
C SER A 11 -10.18 36.61 -3.33
N ARG A 12 -10.93 37.00 -2.30
CA ARG A 12 -12.33 36.60 -2.13
C ARG A 12 -13.23 37.72 -2.65
N GLY A 13 -14.04 37.43 -3.66
CA GLY A 13 -15.19 38.24 -4.06
C GLY A 13 -16.42 37.91 -3.21
N THR A 14 -17.60 38.44 -3.57
CA THR A 14 -18.84 38.16 -2.82
C THR A 14 -19.16 36.66 -2.78
N ASP A 15 -19.12 35.99 -3.93
CA ASP A 15 -19.57 34.59 -4.07
C ASP A 15 -18.50 33.64 -4.63
N LEU A 16 -17.33 34.17 -5.03
CA LEU A 16 -16.28 33.40 -5.69
C LEU A 16 -14.88 33.74 -5.14
N TYR A 17 -13.99 32.75 -5.22
CA TYR A 17 -12.57 32.92 -4.94
C TYR A 17 -11.79 32.99 -6.26
N SER A 18 -11.03 34.06 -6.44
CA SER A 18 -10.13 34.25 -7.57
C SER A 18 -8.71 33.91 -7.12
N ILE A 19 -8.04 32.99 -7.81
CA ILE A 19 -6.68 32.56 -7.49
C ILE A 19 -5.78 32.93 -8.67
N THR A 20 -4.74 33.71 -8.40
CA THR A 20 -3.73 34.12 -9.37
C THR A 20 -2.42 33.40 -9.06
N LEU A 21 -1.86 32.71 -10.05
CA LEU A 21 -0.53 32.14 -9.98
C LEU A 21 0.48 33.24 -10.31
N GLN A 22 1.35 33.60 -9.37
CA GLN A 22 2.42 34.54 -9.66
C GLN A 22 3.42 33.87 -10.60
N GLY A 23 3.54 34.42 -11.81
CA GLY A 23 4.32 33.86 -12.90
C GLY A 23 5.79 33.75 -12.52
N THR A 24 6.28 32.53 -12.36
CA THR A 24 7.71 32.28 -12.49
C THR A 24 7.98 32.19 -13.99
N ASN A 25 8.99 32.91 -14.50
CA ASN A 25 9.37 32.94 -15.92
C ASN A 25 10.02 31.60 -16.35
N SER A 26 9.41 30.46 -16.03
CA SER A 26 9.93 29.14 -16.35
C SER A 26 9.37 28.68 -17.69
N PRO A 27 10.22 28.27 -18.66
CA PRO A 27 9.77 27.78 -19.97
C PRO A 27 9.08 26.42 -19.91
N ASN A 28 9.06 25.76 -18.74
CA ASN A 28 8.44 24.45 -18.53
C ASN A 28 7.05 24.59 -17.89
N PRO A 29 6.06 23.74 -18.25
CA PRO A 29 4.76 23.75 -17.62
C PRO A 29 4.87 23.40 -16.12
N ILE A 30 4.29 24.24 -15.27
CA ILE A 30 4.25 24.03 -13.82
C ILE A 30 3.09 23.10 -13.50
N CYS A 31 3.38 21.90 -13.01
CA CYS A 31 2.37 20.98 -12.51
C CYS A 31 2.23 21.16 -10.99
N LEU A 32 1.11 21.75 -10.55
CA LEU A 32 0.74 21.78 -9.13
C LEU A 32 0.19 20.42 -8.73
N MET A 33 1.06 19.53 -8.24
CA MET A 33 0.60 18.30 -7.59
C MET A 33 0.17 18.61 -6.17
N ALA A 34 -1.12 18.42 -5.87
CA ALA A 34 -1.55 18.29 -4.49
C ALA A 34 -0.75 17.17 -3.83
N LYS A 35 -0.14 17.45 -2.67
CA LYS A 35 0.56 16.46 -1.85
C LYS A 35 -0.28 15.19 -1.85
N ALA A 36 0.30 14.08 -2.33
CA ALA A 36 -0.41 12.80 -2.43
C ALA A 36 -1.11 12.53 -1.09
N THR A 37 -2.42 12.71 -1.09
CA THR A 37 -3.25 12.39 0.07
C THR A 37 -3.04 10.91 0.36
N SER A 38 -3.17 10.50 1.62
CA SER A 38 -3.17 9.08 2.03
C SER A 38 -3.86 8.17 0.99
N SER A 39 -4.95 8.68 0.38
CA SER A 39 -5.68 8.09 -0.73
C SER A 39 -4.85 7.53 -1.91
N GLN A 40 -3.75 8.15 -2.34
CA GLN A 40 -2.96 7.71 -3.50
C GLN A 40 -2.15 6.45 -3.20
N GLY A 41 -1.53 6.38 -2.01
CA GLY A 41 -0.83 5.16 -1.58
C GLY A 41 -1.79 3.98 -1.48
N TRP A 42 -3.00 4.22 -0.98
CA TRP A 42 -4.06 3.22 -0.90
C TRP A 42 -4.61 2.80 -2.27
N LEU A 43 -4.68 3.71 -3.23
CA LEU A 43 -5.06 3.39 -4.61
C LEU A 43 -4.04 2.43 -5.25
N TRP A 44 -2.75 2.75 -5.15
CA TRP A 44 -1.69 1.91 -5.68
C TRP A 44 -1.58 0.57 -4.95
N HIS A 45 -1.80 0.56 -3.64
CA HIS A 45 -1.93 -0.67 -2.88
C HIS A 45 -2.99 -1.61 -3.48
N ARG A 46 -4.17 -1.10 -3.84
CA ARG A 46 -5.23 -1.91 -4.47
C ARG A 46 -4.88 -2.32 -5.90
N ARG A 47 -4.36 -1.40 -6.73
CA ARG A 47 -3.95 -1.67 -8.13
C ARG A 47 -2.88 -2.76 -8.21
N LEU A 48 -1.98 -2.81 -7.24
CA LEU A 48 -0.87 -3.77 -7.17
C LEU A 48 -1.22 -5.01 -6.34
N SER A 49 -2.50 -5.39 -6.29
CA SER A 49 -2.97 -6.61 -5.61
C SER A 49 -2.57 -6.65 -4.13
N HIS A 50 -2.79 -5.54 -3.43
CA HIS A 50 -2.54 -5.39 -2.00
C HIS A 50 -1.07 -5.55 -1.57
N LEU A 51 -0.14 -5.09 -2.40
CA LEU A 51 1.30 -5.09 -2.11
C LEU A 51 1.62 -4.31 -0.82
N ASN A 52 2.71 -4.70 -0.12
CA ASN A 52 3.16 -3.95 1.06
C ASN A 52 3.63 -2.53 0.68
N PHE A 53 3.38 -1.55 1.55
CA PHE A 53 3.76 -0.16 1.30
C PHE A 53 5.27 0.03 1.14
N ASP A 54 6.09 -0.74 1.85
CA ASP A 54 7.56 -0.68 1.67
C ASP A 54 7.98 -1.14 0.27
N THR A 55 7.30 -2.14 -0.27
CA THR A 55 7.55 -2.63 -1.63
C THR A 55 7.09 -1.60 -2.65
N ILE A 56 5.92 -0.97 -2.45
CA ILE A 56 5.45 0.13 -3.32
C ILE A 56 6.45 1.30 -3.28
N ASN A 57 6.97 1.64 -2.09
CA ASN A 57 8.00 2.65 -1.93
C ASN A 57 9.31 2.30 -2.64
N LEU A 58 9.71 1.02 -2.62
CA LEU A 58 10.88 0.55 -3.36
C LEU A 58 10.68 0.66 -4.88
N LEU A 59 9.50 0.26 -5.38
CA LEU A 59 9.14 0.39 -6.79
C LEU A 59 9.15 1.86 -7.25
N SER A 60 8.63 2.75 -6.41
CA SER A 60 8.61 4.19 -6.64
C SER A 60 10.02 4.79 -6.68
N LYS A 61 10.89 4.40 -5.73
CA LYS A 61 12.28 4.87 -5.68
C LYS A 61 13.12 4.41 -6.87
N ASN A 62 12.90 3.18 -7.34
CA ASN A 62 13.65 2.57 -8.43
C ASN A 62 13.07 2.89 -9.82
N ASP A 63 12.01 3.70 -9.90
CA ASP A 63 11.33 4.07 -11.15
C ASP A 63 10.90 2.87 -12.01
N ILE A 64 10.51 1.76 -11.36
CA ILE A 64 10.20 0.49 -12.04
C ILE A 64 8.83 0.55 -12.75
N MET A 65 7.93 1.42 -12.32
CA MET A 65 6.58 1.53 -12.85
C MET A 65 6.26 2.94 -13.37
N VAL A 66 5.85 3.01 -14.62
CA VAL A 66 5.37 4.24 -15.24
C VAL A 66 4.07 4.70 -14.57
N GLY A 67 4.02 5.97 -14.18
CA GLY A 67 2.85 6.59 -13.56
C GLY A 67 2.74 6.43 -12.05
N LEU A 68 3.63 5.67 -11.41
CA LEU A 68 3.72 5.62 -9.95
C LEU A 68 4.41 6.90 -9.43
N PRO A 69 3.79 7.71 -8.57
CA PRO A 69 4.42 8.92 -8.06
C PRO A 69 5.71 8.61 -7.27
N LYS A 70 6.76 9.43 -7.44
CA LYS A 70 8.05 9.36 -6.73
C LYS A 70 7.95 9.94 -5.33
N LEU A 71 7.07 9.36 -4.51
CA LEU A 71 6.74 9.84 -3.16
C LEU A 71 6.82 8.68 -2.17
N LYS A 72 7.10 9.02 -0.91
CA LYS A 72 7.04 8.05 0.18
C LYS A 72 5.59 7.89 0.63
N PHE A 73 5.02 6.72 0.37
CA PHE A 73 3.72 6.30 0.86
C PHE A 73 3.87 5.79 2.31
N ILE A 74 2.97 6.23 3.19
CA ILE A 74 2.93 5.83 4.59
C ILE A 74 1.64 5.05 4.81
N LYS A 75 1.75 3.92 5.51
CA LYS A 75 0.61 3.15 5.98
C LYS A 75 0.07 3.79 7.26
N ASP A 76 -1.03 4.51 7.15
CA ASP A 76 -1.73 5.21 8.23
C ASP A 76 -2.80 4.35 8.93
N HIS A 77 -3.32 3.31 8.26
CA HIS A 77 -4.28 2.37 8.84
C HIS A 77 -4.08 0.92 8.33
N LEU A 78 -4.81 -0.03 8.91
CA LEU A 78 -4.84 -1.43 8.48
C LEU A 78 -5.83 -1.61 7.33
N CYS A 79 -5.47 -2.49 6.38
CA CYS A 79 -6.39 -2.95 5.34
C CYS A 79 -7.09 -4.22 5.82
N SER A 80 -8.41 -4.17 5.97
CA SER A 80 -9.23 -5.31 6.40
C SER A 80 -9.04 -6.53 5.51
N SER A 81 -8.99 -6.35 4.18
CA SER A 81 -8.75 -7.44 3.23
C SER A 81 -7.37 -8.08 3.40
N CYS A 82 -6.34 -7.28 3.69
CA CYS A 82 -5.00 -7.81 3.93
C CYS A 82 -4.91 -8.54 5.27
N GLU A 83 -5.58 -8.03 6.28
CA GLU A 83 -5.59 -8.63 7.61
C GLU A 83 -6.19 -10.03 7.56
N LEU A 84 -7.34 -10.20 6.89
CA LEU A 84 -7.97 -11.50 6.72
C LEU A 84 -7.21 -12.41 5.75
N GLY A 85 -6.71 -11.86 4.64
CA GLY A 85 -6.07 -12.66 3.58
C GLY A 85 -4.60 -13.01 3.83
N LYS A 86 -3.89 -12.24 4.66
CA LYS A 86 -2.44 -12.43 4.93
C LYS A 86 -2.15 -12.76 6.41
N ALA A 87 -3.18 -13.05 7.21
CA ALA A 87 -2.99 -13.53 8.56
C ALA A 87 -2.20 -14.84 8.56
N LYS A 88 -1.11 -14.87 9.33
CA LYS A 88 -0.36 -16.10 9.56
C LYS A 88 -1.10 -16.94 10.59
N ARG A 89 -1.53 -18.15 10.22
CA ARG A 89 -2.06 -19.13 11.19
C ARG A 89 -0.96 -19.45 12.19
N LYS A 90 -1.33 -19.57 13.48
CA LYS A 90 -0.42 -20.07 14.51
C LYS A 90 0.15 -21.42 14.07
N SER A 91 1.45 -21.64 14.31
CA SER A 91 2.06 -22.93 14.08
C SER A 91 1.31 -23.98 14.88
N PHE A 92 1.07 -25.14 14.26
CA PHE A 92 0.55 -26.29 15.00
C PHE A 92 1.56 -26.70 16.07
N HIS A 93 1.06 -27.08 17.25
CA HIS A 93 1.91 -27.67 18.27
C HIS A 93 2.45 -29.01 17.73
N TYR A 94 3.77 -29.12 17.71
CA TYR A 94 4.43 -30.39 17.44
C TYR A 94 4.09 -31.35 18.58
N LYS A 95 3.60 -32.54 18.24
CA LYS A 95 3.43 -33.62 19.22
C LYS A 95 4.75 -34.41 19.28
N LEU A 96 5.48 -34.27 20.38
CA LEU A 96 6.72 -35.02 20.64
C LEU A 96 6.44 -36.50 20.94
N THR A 97 5.33 -36.77 21.59
CA THR A 97 4.92 -38.12 21.94
C THR A 97 4.01 -38.68 20.85
N PRO A 98 4.38 -39.81 20.21
CA PRO A 98 3.44 -40.53 19.38
C PRO A 98 2.23 -40.90 20.24
N ASN A 99 1.02 -40.78 19.69
CA ASN A 99 -0.20 -41.19 20.38
C ASN A 99 -0.25 -42.71 20.63
N SER A 100 0.70 -43.45 20.04
CA SER A 100 0.86 -44.88 20.13
C SER A 100 2.05 -45.23 21.02
N LYS A 101 1.80 -46.03 22.07
CA LYS A 101 2.83 -46.55 22.98
C LYS A 101 3.35 -47.93 22.57
N ARG A 102 2.74 -48.59 21.57
CA ARG A 102 3.04 -49.97 21.15
C ARG A 102 2.90 -50.11 19.63
N ARG A 103 3.67 -50.98 18.99
CA ARG A 103 3.51 -51.28 17.54
C ARG A 103 2.04 -51.65 17.24
N LEU A 104 1.52 -51.11 16.14
CA LEU A 104 0.15 -51.34 15.64
C LEU A 104 -1.01 -50.85 16.53
N HIS A 105 -0.77 -49.97 17.52
CA HIS A 105 -1.84 -49.46 18.39
C HIS A 105 -2.85 -48.54 17.68
N LEU A 106 -2.43 -47.84 16.62
CA LEU A 106 -3.28 -46.94 15.84
C LEU A 106 -2.89 -47.05 14.36
N LEU A 107 -3.86 -47.38 13.51
CA LEU A 107 -3.70 -47.43 12.05
C LEU A 107 -4.52 -46.29 11.44
N HIS A 108 -3.87 -45.44 10.64
CA HIS A 108 -4.53 -44.43 9.83
C HIS A 108 -4.52 -44.91 8.39
N MET A 109 -5.70 -45.02 7.77
CA MET A 109 -5.85 -45.45 6.38
C MET A 109 -6.58 -44.32 5.65
N ASP A 110 -5.93 -43.77 4.64
CA ASP A 110 -6.52 -42.76 3.76
C ASP A 110 -6.92 -43.40 2.44
N TYR A 111 -8.05 -42.97 1.89
CA TYR A 111 -8.51 -43.39 0.56
C TYR A 111 -7.91 -42.47 -0.50
N VAL A 112 -7.26 -43.07 -1.50
CA VAL A 112 -6.80 -42.35 -2.69
C VAL A 112 -7.86 -42.54 -3.77
N VAL A 113 -8.49 -41.44 -4.18
CA VAL A 113 -9.42 -41.45 -5.31
C VAL A 113 -8.61 -41.44 -6.61
N PRO A 114 -8.90 -42.32 -7.58
CA PRO A 114 -8.23 -42.30 -8.87
C PRO A 114 -8.46 -40.97 -9.59
N CYS A 115 -7.40 -40.36 -10.11
CA CYS A 115 -7.52 -39.24 -11.04
C CYS A 115 -8.14 -39.76 -12.35
N VAL A 116 -9.20 -39.11 -12.82
CA VAL A 116 -9.86 -39.37 -14.10
C VAL A 116 -9.33 -38.41 -15.15
#